data_AF-A0A2W4MPL5-F1
#
_entry.id   AF-A0A2W4MPL5-F1
#
_cell.length_a   1.000
_cell.length_b   1.000
_cell.length_c   1.000
_cell.angle_alpha   90.00
_cell.angle_beta   90.00
_cell.angle_gamma   90.00
#
_symmetry.space_group_name_H-M   'P 1'
#
loop_
_entity.id
_entity.type
_entity.pdbx_description
1 polymer ?
#
loop_
_entity_poly.entity_id
_entity_poly.type
_entity_poly.pdbx_seq_one_letter_code
_entity_poly.pdbx_strand_id
1 'polypeptide(L)'
;MGNGRETPVGERFYITTPIYYPSDNLHIGHAYTTVAADALARYHRRRGHETWFLTGTDEHGQKIERKAAEAGKTPKEYVDAIVADIQALWRELHISYDDFIRTPEPRHEKVVQAIFTRLYEQGDIYKSEYVGWYCTPCETFWLES
;
A
#
# COMPACT_ATOMS: atom_id res chain seq x y z
N MET A 1 5.81 -41.17 -11.51
CA MET A 1 6.81 -40.41 -10.73
C MET A 1 7.16 -39.18 -11.54
N GLY A 2 6.45 -38.07 -11.30
CA GLY A 2 6.67 -36.83 -12.04
C GLY A 2 7.89 -36.12 -11.49
N ASN A 3 8.80 -35.70 -12.37
CA ASN A 3 9.95 -34.86 -12.04
C ASN A 3 9.48 -33.60 -11.32
N GLY A 4 9.53 -33.62 -9.98
CA GLY A 4 9.48 -32.42 -9.18
C GLY A 4 10.72 -31.62 -9.53
N ARG A 5 10.56 -30.51 -10.26
CA ARG A 5 11.62 -29.51 -10.39
C ARG A 5 11.93 -29.02 -8.97
N GLU A 6 12.99 -29.55 -8.36
CA GLU A 6 13.59 -28.94 -7.18
C GLU A 6 13.89 -27.49 -7.55
N THR A 7 13.25 -26.55 -6.85
CA THR A 7 13.44 -25.13 -7.11
C THR A 7 14.78 -24.74 -6.51
N PRO A 8 15.65 -24.06 -7.28
CA PRO A 8 16.99 -23.70 -6.82
C PRO A 8 16.95 -22.94 -5.49
N VAL A 9 17.76 -23.38 -4.53
CA VAL A 9 18.09 -22.59 -3.34
C VAL A 9 18.75 -21.29 -3.83
N GLY A 10 18.24 -20.13 -3.40
CA GLY A 10 18.78 -18.81 -3.76
C GLY A 10 17.97 -17.99 -4.76
N GLU A 11 16.76 -18.41 -5.15
CA GLU A 11 15.85 -17.53 -5.91
C GLU A 11 15.27 -16.42 -5.02
N ARG A 12 15.19 -15.19 -5.54
CA ARG A 12 14.54 -14.06 -4.89
C ARG A 12 13.03 -14.10 -5.09
N PHE A 13 12.27 -13.95 -4.01
CA PHE A 13 10.81 -13.87 -4.06
C PHE A 13 10.34 -12.57 -3.40
N TYR A 14 9.68 -11.72 -4.17
CA TYR A 14 9.10 -10.47 -3.65
C TYR A 14 7.58 -10.52 -3.76
N ILE A 15 6.90 -10.27 -2.64
CA ILE A 15 5.45 -10.24 -2.57
C ILE A 15 4.98 -8.98 -1.85
N THR A 16 3.87 -8.43 -2.33
CA THR A 16 3.25 -7.24 -1.76
C THR A 16 1.78 -7.49 -1.45
N THR A 17 1.28 -6.74 -0.48
CA THR A 17 -0.16 -6.44 -0.39
C THR A 17 -0.41 -5.06 -1.03
N PRO A 18 -1.66 -4.71 -1.35
CA PRO A 18 -2.04 -3.31 -1.47
C PRO A 18 -1.66 -2.57 -0.18
N ILE A 19 -1.39 -1.27 -0.30
CA ILE A 19 -1.31 -0.39 0.87
C ILE A 19 -2.73 0.03 1.27
N TYR A 20 -3.01 0.01 2.57
CA TYR A 20 -4.37 0.19 3.09
C TYR A 20 -4.68 1.65 3.42
N TYR A 21 -5.86 2.12 3.04
CA TYR A 21 -6.30 3.49 3.30
C TYR A 21 -6.76 3.64 4.77
N PRO A 22 -6.13 4.49 5.60
CA PRO A 22 -6.40 4.64 7.03
C PRO A 22 -7.63 5.52 7.28
N SER A 23 -8.73 5.25 6.59
CA SER A 23 -9.98 6.00 6.77
C SER A 23 -10.90 5.41 7.82
N ASP A 24 -10.72 4.16 8.23
CA ASP A 24 -11.52 3.47 9.24
C ASP A 24 -10.79 2.22 9.74
N ASN A 25 -11.42 1.49 10.66
CA ASN A 25 -10.95 0.21 11.16
C ASN A 25 -10.79 -0.82 10.05
N LEU A 26 -9.71 -1.62 10.12
CA LEU A 26 -9.53 -2.72 9.18
C LEU A 26 -10.62 -3.79 9.37
N HIS A 27 -11.25 -4.17 8.27
CA HIS A 27 -12.16 -5.31 8.21
C HIS A 27 -11.53 -6.56 7.59
N ILE A 28 -12.30 -7.65 7.52
CA ILE A 28 -11.88 -8.97 7.02
C ILE A 28 -11.22 -8.96 5.64
N GLY A 29 -11.62 -8.07 4.73
CA GLY A 29 -10.98 -7.92 3.42
C GLY A 29 -9.48 -7.64 3.50
N HIS A 30 -9.06 -6.73 4.38
CA HIS A 30 -7.63 -6.42 4.58
C HIS A 30 -6.90 -7.61 5.20
N ALA A 31 -7.52 -8.26 6.20
CA ALA A 31 -6.93 -9.41 6.87
C ALA A 31 -6.72 -10.58 5.90
N TYR A 32 -7.70 -10.87 5.03
CA TYR A 32 -7.61 -11.93 4.04
C TYR A 32 -6.41 -11.73 3.11
N THR A 33 -6.29 -10.55 2.51
CA THR A 33 -5.20 -10.23 1.58
C THR A 33 -3.84 -10.33 2.26
N THR A 34 -3.69 -9.79 3.48
CA THR A 34 -2.44 -9.87 4.23
C THR A 34 -2.09 -11.31 4.62
N VAL A 35 -3.05 -12.11 5.06
CA VAL A 35 -2.84 -13.53 5.41
C VAL A 35 -2.46 -14.35 4.19
N ALA A 36 -3.09 -14.11 3.04
CA ALA A 36 -2.74 -14.80 1.79
C ALA A 36 -1.31 -14.50 1.36
N ALA A 37 -0.90 -13.23 1.43
CA ALA A 37 0.48 -12.82 1.13
C ALA A 37 1.48 -13.42 2.13
N ASP A 38 1.15 -13.40 3.43
CA ASP A 38 1.99 -13.99 4.48
C ASP A 38 2.16 -15.51 4.30
N ALA A 39 1.10 -16.24 3.97
CA ALA A 39 1.15 -17.67 3.71
C ALA A 39 2.10 -17.98 2.54
N LEU A 40 2.05 -17.20 1.47
CA LEU A 40 2.93 -17.38 0.31
C LEU A 40 4.39 -17.00 0.65
N ALA A 41 4.60 -15.90 1.37
CA ALA A 41 5.93 -15.51 1.85
C ALA A 41 6.55 -16.62 2.72
N ARG A 42 5.78 -17.18 3.67
CA ARG A 42 6.23 -18.29 4.52
C ARG A 42 6.53 -19.56 3.72
N TYR A 43 5.72 -19.86 2.71
CA TYR A 43 5.98 -20.98 1.81
C TYR A 43 7.33 -20.80 1.11
N HIS A 44 7.60 -19.64 0.51
CA HIS A 44 8.87 -19.37 -0.17
C HIS A 44 10.07 -19.36 0.78
N ARG A 45 9.94 -18.76 1.98
CA ARG A 45 10.97 -18.84 3.03
C ARG A 45 11.29 -20.29 3.40
N ARG A 46 10.26 -21.15 3.57
CA ARG A 46 10.45 -22.59 3.88
C ARG A 46 11.13 -23.37 2.76
N ARG A 47 11.06 -22.88 1.52
CA ARG A 47 11.77 -23.47 0.37
C ARG A 47 13.21 -22.97 0.22
N GLY A 48 13.67 -22.08 1.08
CA GLY A 48 15.02 -21.51 1.02
C GLY A 48 15.17 -20.36 0.01
N HIS A 49 14.08 -19.71 -0.38
CA HIS A 49 14.12 -18.52 -1.24
C HIS A 49 14.48 -17.27 -0.42
N GLU A 50 15.24 -16.34 -0.99
CA GLU A 50 15.45 -15.00 -0.44
C GLU A 50 14.15 -14.20 -0.60
N THR A 51 13.33 -14.20 0.45
CA THR A 51 11.95 -13.71 0.40
C THR A 51 11.82 -12.33 1.05
N TRP A 52 11.15 -11.41 0.37
CA TRP A 52 10.76 -10.10 0.89
C TRP A 52 9.24 -9.91 0.78
N PHE A 53 8.58 -9.58 1.88
CA PHE A 53 7.16 -9.31 1.98
C PHE A 53 6.93 -7.88 2.45
N LEU A 54 6.32 -7.06 1.59
CA LEU A 54 5.96 -5.67 1.87
C LEU A 54 4.44 -5.49 2.06
N THR A 55 4.07 -4.78 3.12
CA THR A 55 2.73 -4.25 3.35
C THR A 55 2.81 -2.78 3.73
N GLY A 56 1.70 -2.08 3.93
CA GLY A 56 1.74 -0.66 4.27
C GLY A 56 0.42 0.09 4.25
N THR A 57 0.50 1.41 4.30
CA THR A 57 -0.64 2.34 4.37
C THR A 57 -0.52 3.48 3.36
N ASP A 58 -1.66 3.85 2.79
CA ASP A 58 -1.81 5.00 1.87
C ASP A 58 -2.43 6.18 2.61
N GLU A 59 -1.64 7.19 2.92
CA GLU A 59 -1.96 8.19 3.95
C GLU A 59 -2.23 9.59 3.39
N HIS A 60 -2.31 9.74 2.07
CA HIS A 60 -2.62 11.02 1.43
C HIS A 60 -4.08 11.12 1.02
N GLY A 61 -4.58 12.35 0.84
CA GLY A 61 -5.88 12.62 0.25
C GLY A 61 -6.83 13.44 1.12
N GLN A 62 -7.78 14.11 0.47
CA GLN A 62 -8.70 15.07 1.10
C GLN A 62 -9.64 14.44 2.14
N LYS A 63 -9.89 13.13 2.08
CA LYS A 63 -10.73 12.45 3.07
C LYS A 63 -10.05 12.35 4.41
N ILE A 64 -8.75 12.03 4.44
CA ILE A 64 -7.94 11.99 5.66
C ILE A 64 -7.85 13.39 6.27
N GLU A 65 -7.59 14.41 5.45
CA GLU A 65 -7.55 15.80 5.90
C GLU A 65 -8.85 16.23 6.59
N ARG A 66 -10.00 15.94 5.96
CA ARG A 66 -11.33 16.25 6.53
C ARG A 66 -11.58 15.53 7.85
N LYS A 67 -11.34 14.21 7.91
CA LYS A 67 -11.53 13.42 9.14
C LYS A 67 -10.60 13.86 10.26
N ALA A 68 -9.36 14.22 9.95
CA ALA A 68 -8.42 14.75 10.92
C ALA A 68 -8.91 16.09 11.51
N ALA A 69 -9.41 17.00 10.66
CA ALA A 69 -9.98 18.27 11.08
C ALA A 69 -11.24 18.08 11.97
N GLU A 70 -12.15 17.17 11.59
CA GLU A 70 -13.32 16.81 12.39
C GLU A 70 -12.93 16.23 13.77
N ALA A 71 -11.81 15.51 13.84
CA ALA A 71 -11.24 14.96 15.07
C ALA A 71 -10.38 15.96 15.86
N GLY A 72 -10.20 17.20 15.37
CA GLY A 72 -9.35 18.21 16.00
C GLY A 72 -7.86 17.85 16.04
N LYS A 73 -7.37 17.06 15.08
CA LYS A 73 -5.99 16.57 14.98
C LYS A 73 -5.33 17.00 13.67
N THR A 74 -4.00 17.01 13.63
CA THR A 74 -3.30 17.08 12.34
C THR A 74 -3.49 15.77 11.55
N PRO A 75 -3.42 15.77 10.20
CA PRO A 75 -3.52 14.55 9.40
C PRO A 75 -2.53 13.46 9.84
N LYS A 76 -1.30 13.86 10.17
CA LYS A 76 -0.28 12.94 10.66
C LYS A 76 -0.66 12.28 11.98
N GLU A 77 -1.08 13.06 12.98
CA GLU A 77 -1.49 12.51 14.29
C GLU A 77 -2.72 11.63 14.18
N TYR A 78 -3.65 11.97 13.29
CA TYR A 78 -4.84 11.17 13.01
C TYR A 78 -4.46 9.79 12.45
N VAL A 79 -3.60 9.77 11.43
CA VAL A 79 -3.20 8.52 10.77
C VAL A 79 -2.22 7.70 11.62
N ASP A 80 -1.32 8.33 12.38
CA ASP A 80 -0.36 7.64 13.25
C ASP A 80 -1.06 6.69 14.24
N ALA A 81 -2.22 7.09 14.78
CA ALA A 81 -3.02 6.24 15.67
C ALA A 81 -3.60 5.02 14.93
N ILE A 82 -4.15 5.23 13.73
CA ILE A 82 -4.75 4.15 12.91
C ILE A 82 -3.66 3.16 12.48
N VAL A 83 -2.49 3.66 12.06
CA VAL A 83 -1.34 2.82 11.70
C VAL A 83 -0.89 1.96 12.89
N ALA A 84 -0.90 2.51 14.10
CA ALA A 84 -0.56 1.74 15.30
C ALA A 84 -1.54 0.58 15.54
N ASP A 85 -2.84 0.80 15.34
CA ASP A 85 -3.88 -0.24 15.44
C ASP A 85 -3.72 -1.31 14.35
N ILE A 86 -3.42 -0.90 13.11
CA ILE A 86 -3.12 -1.81 11.99
C ILE A 86 -1.94 -2.72 12.33
N GLN A 87 -0.84 -2.14 12.82
CA GLN A 87 0.34 -2.91 13.21
C GLN A 87 0.06 -3.80 14.42
N ALA A 88 -0.79 -3.39 15.35
CA ALA A 88 -1.24 -4.23 16.46
C ALA A 88 -2.03 -5.45 15.94
N LEU A 89 -2.96 -5.25 15.00
CA LEU A 89 -3.69 -6.35 14.37
C LEU A 89 -2.76 -7.31 13.64
N TRP A 90 -1.75 -6.81 12.91
CA TRP A 90 -0.77 -7.67 12.24
C TRP A 90 0.07 -8.49 13.22
N ARG A 91 0.41 -7.93 14.40
CA ARG A 91 1.06 -8.70 15.47
C ARG A 91 0.14 -9.80 16.01
N GLU A 92 -1.13 -9.49 16.25
CA GLU A 92 -2.14 -10.43 16.75
C GLU A 92 -2.38 -11.59 15.77
N LEU A 93 -2.42 -11.28 14.47
CA LEU A 93 -2.57 -12.27 13.40
C LEU A 93 -1.26 -13.00 13.06
N HIS A 94 -0.16 -12.71 13.77
CA HIS A 94 1.17 -13.25 13.52
C HIS A 94 1.65 -13.07 12.08
N ILE A 95 1.34 -11.95 11.45
CA ILE A 95 1.81 -11.63 10.10
C ILE A 95 3.32 -11.37 10.14
N SER A 96 4.06 -12.01 9.24
CA SER A 96 5.53 -11.93 9.15
C SER A 96 5.95 -11.16 7.89
N TYR A 97 5.67 -9.86 7.86
CA TYR A 97 6.20 -8.96 6.82
C TYR A 97 7.65 -8.54 7.12
N ASP A 98 8.40 -8.17 6.09
CA ASP A 98 9.79 -7.70 6.19
C ASP A 98 9.85 -6.16 6.27
N ASP A 99 8.85 -5.47 5.71
CA ASP A 99 8.74 -4.02 5.77
C ASP A 99 7.27 -3.57 5.79
N PHE A 100 7.05 -2.39 6.39
CA PHE A 100 5.77 -1.70 6.46
C PHE A 100 5.96 -0.29 5.92
N ILE A 101 5.56 -0.04 4.67
CA ILE A 101 5.73 1.28 4.03
C ILE A 101 4.58 2.21 4.39
N ARG A 102 4.90 3.47 4.69
CA ARG A 102 3.92 4.56 4.78
C ARG A 102 4.20 5.57 3.68
N THR A 103 3.16 6.02 2.97
CA THR A 103 3.34 6.98 1.86
C THR A 103 3.96 8.34 2.24
N PRO A 104 3.83 8.88 3.47
CA PRO A 104 4.50 10.13 3.84
C PRO A 104 5.99 9.98 4.17
N GLU A 105 6.54 8.76 4.08
CA GLU A 105 7.97 8.58 4.36
C GLU A 105 8.82 9.23 3.27
N PRO A 106 9.93 9.93 3.63
CA PRO A 106 10.79 10.58 2.66
C PRO A 106 11.34 9.64 1.58
N ARG A 107 11.53 8.35 1.91
CA ARG A 107 11.98 7.33 0.94
C ARG A 107 10.93 7.06 -0.15
N HIS A 108 9.64 7.15 0.17
CA HIS A 108 8.55 6.98 -0.78
C HIS A 108 8.39 8.25 -1.63
N GLU A 109 8.30 9.42 -0.98
CA GLU A 109 8.12 10.71 -1.66
C GLU A 109 9.22 10.95 -2.70
N LYS A 110 10.48 10.67 -2.36
CA LYS A 110 11.62 10.79 -3.28
C LYS A 110 11.46 9.94 -4.54
N VAL A 111 10.94 8.72 -4.41
CA VAL A 111 10.73 7.81 -5.55
C VAL A 111 9.56 8.28 -6.40
N VAL A 112 8.45 8.70 -5.78
CA VAL A 112 7.29 9.25 -6.50
C VAL A 112 7.69 10.50 -7.29
N GLN A 113 8.44 11.42 -6.68
CA GLN A 113 8.96 12.62 -7.36
C GLN A 113 9.86 12.24 -8.54
N ALA A 114 10.76 11.26 -8.38
CA ALA A 114 11.63 10.82 -9.47
C ALA A 114 10.84 10.20 -10.64
N ILE A 115 9.82 9.39 -10.35
CA ILE A 115 8.93 8.81 -11.38
C ILE A 115 8.15 9.91 -12.09
N PHE A 116 7.54 10.83 -11.34
CA PHE A 116 6.78 11.95 -11.90
C PHE A 116 7.66 12.80 -12.81
N THR A 117 8.83 13.24 -12.34
CA THR A 117 9.77 14.06 -13.10
C THR A 117 10.17 13.36 -14.40
N ARG A 118 10.47 12.06 -14.34
CA ARG A 118 10.81 11.28 -15.52
C ARG A 118 9.67 11.29 -16.56
N LEU A 119 8.44 11.00 -16.15
CA LEU A 119 7.28 10.97 -17.06
C LEU A 119 6.95 12.37 -17.62
N TYR A 120 7.15 13.41 -16.82
CA TYR A 120 6.99 14.79 -17.24
C TYR A 120 8.04 15.20 -18.29
N GLU A 121 9.32 14.89 -18.05
CA GLU A 121 10.42 15.16 -18.98
C GLU A 121 10.33 14.36 -20.28
N GLN A 122 9.74 13.16 -20.24
CA GLN A 122 9.45 12.35 -21.43
C GLN A 122 8.29 12.90 -22.28
N GLY A 123 7.51 13.85 -21.75
CA GLY A 123 6.33 14.42 -22.42
C GLY A 123 5.05 13.61 -22.23
N ASP A 124 5.07 12.57 -21.38
CA ASP A 124 3.88 11.75 -21.08
C ASP A 124 2.91 12.46 -20.10
N ILE A 125 3.41 13.44 -19.35
CA ILE A 125 2.61 14.32 -18.47
C ILE A 125 2.69 15.74 -19.01
N TYR A 126 1.53 16.34 -19.24
CA TYR A 126 1.41 17.74 -19.64
C TYR A 126 0.33 18.44 -18.81
N LYS A 127 0.48 19.77 -18.66
CA LYS A 127 -0.52 20.58 -17.99
C LYS A 127 -1.67 20.86 -18.95
N SER A 128 -2.89 20.59 -18.50
CA SER A 128 -4.13 20.91 -19.20
C SER A 128 -5.19 21.36 -18.20
N GLU A 129 -6.35 21.80 -18.70
CA GLU A 129 -7.53 22.09 -17.90
C GLU A 129 -8.57 20.99 -18.14
N TYR A 130 -9.13 20.48 -17.04
CA TYR A 130 -10.25 19.56 -17.10
C TYR A 130 -11.53 20.30 -16.66
N VAL A 131 -12.55 20.23 -17.51
CA VAL A 131 -13.90 20.74 -17.22
C VAL A 131 -14.86 19.57 -17.39
N GLY A 132 -15.53 19.18 -16.31
CA GLY A 132 -16.45 18.05 -16.29
C GLY A 132 -16.91 17.71 -14.88
N TRP A 133 -17.73 16.67 -14.77
CA TRP A 133 -18.27 16.22 -13.49
C TRP A 133 -17.23 15.39 -12.72
N TYR A 134 -16.95 15.81 -11.48
CA TYR A 134 -16.07 15.08 -10.56
C TYR A 134 -16.87 14.54 -9.37
N CYS A 135 -16.87 13.22 -9.18
CA CYS A 135 -17.45 12.59 -8.00
C CYS A 135 -16.43 12.63 -6.85
N THR A 136 -16.55 13.59 -5.93
CA THR A 136 -15.70 13.71 -4.74
C THR A 136 -15.66 12.45 -3.85
N PRO A 137 -16.77 11.73 -3.55
CA PRO A 137 -16.68 10.51 -2.76
C PRO A 137 -16.00 9.35 -3.52
N CYS A 138 -16.12 9.29 -4.85
CA CYS A 138 -15.54 8.25 -5.70
C CYS A 138 -14.10 8.53 -6.14
N GLU A 139 -13.64 9.78 -5.99
CA GLU A 139 -12.36 10.28 -6.53
C GLU A 139 -12.17 10.01 -8.04
N THR A 140 -13.26 10.04 -8.79
CA THR A 140 -13.30 9.62 -10.21
C THR A 140 -13.98 10.67 -11.08
N PHE A 141 -13.43 10.89 -12.28
CA PHE A 141 -14.00 11.73 -13.34
C PHE A 141 -15.04 10.95 -14.15
N TRP A 142 -16.20 11.56 -14.41
CA TRP A 142 -17.24 10.95 -15.23
C TRP A 142 -17.17 11.53 -16.64
N LEU A 143 -17.28 10.68 -17.66
CA LEU A 143 -17.51 11.12 -19.03
C LEU A 143 -19.02 11.40 -19.19
N GLU A 144 -19.37 12.48 -19.90
CA GLU A 144 -20.75 12.64 -20.38
C GLU A 144 -21.06 11.50 -21.36
N SER A 145 -22.15 10.79 -21.09
CA SER A 145 -22.62 9.63 -21.86
C SER A 145 -23.19 10.02 -23.21
#